data_AF-A0A1H7Z9L5-F1
#
_entry.id   AF-A0A1H7Z9L5-F1
#
_cell.length_a   1.000
_cell.length_b   1.000
_cell.length_c   1.000
_cell.angle_alpha   90.00
_cell.angle_beta   90.00
_cell.angle_gamma   90.00
#
_symmetry.space_group_name_H-M   'P 1'
#
loop_
_entity.id
_entity.type
_entity.pdbx_description
1 polymer ?
#
loop_
_entity_poly.entity_id
_entity_poly.type
_entity_poly.pdbx_seq_one_letter_code
_entity_poly.pdbx_strand_id
1 'polypeptide(L)'
;MLEENIDTENLFKLSAEYVNNILKDEEILQELKESCENENMQLINKNISYILYDKNELFKNSYKIEVSIECKMKSIGSYILYLDKDQNFIDEFFVIN
;
A
#
# COMPACT_ATOMS: atom_id res chain seq x y z
N MET A 1 10.10 -25.34 -13.12
CA MET A 1 9.60 -23.98 -12.87
C MET A 1 10.54 -23.38 -11.85
N LEU A 2 11.33 -22.38 -12.24
CA LEU A 2 12.18 -21.66 -11.29
C LEU A 2 11.24 -20.90 -10.37
N GLU A 3 11.28 -21.17 -9.08
CA GLU A 3 10.66 -20.32 -8.07
C GLU A 3 11.35 -18.96 -8.16
N GLU A 4 10.73 -18.00 -8.82
CA GLU A 4 11.10 -16.60 -8.65
C GLU A 4 10.82 -16.25 -7.18
N ASN A 5 11.89 -16.10 -6.40
CA ASN A 5 11.76 -15.61 -5.04
C ASN A 5 11.20 -14.18 -5.11
N ILE A 6 9.96 -14.02 -4.65
CA ILE A 6 9.30 -12.71 -4.57
C ILE A 6 10.05 -11.89 -3.52
N ASP A 7 10.67 -10.79 -3.94
CA ASP A 7 11.33 -9.84 -3.04
C ASP A 7 10.29 -8.95 -2.36
N THR A 8 9.69 -9.49 -1.29
CA THR A 8 8.65 -8.82 -0.51
C THR A 8 9.15 -7.55 0.20
N GLU A 9 10.45 -7.48 0.53
CA GLU A 9 11.04 -6.29 1.17
C GLU A 9 11.11 -5.14 0.15
N ASN A 10 11.58 -5.41 -1.06
CA ASN A 10 11.60 -4.41 -2.12
C ASN A 10 10.20 -3.95 -2.51
N LEU A 11 9.24 -4.88 -2.64
CA LEU A 11 7.83 -4.56 -2.91
C LEU A 11 7.23 -3.65 -1.83
N PHE A 12 7.51 -3.94 -0.56
CA PHE A 12 7.06 -3.07 0.53
C PHE A 12 7.71 -1.70 0.47
N LYS A 13 9.03 -1.62 0.23
CA LYS A 13 9.77 -0.36 0.16
C LYS A 13 9.21 0.56 -0.94
N LEU A 14 9.00 0.02 -2.14
CA LEU A 14 8.39 0.74 -3.27
C LEU A 14 7.00 1.26 -2.90
N SER A 15 6.18 0.40 -2.30
CA SER A 15 4.81 0.74 -1.89
C SER A 15 4.77 1.80 -0.80
N ALA A 16 5.64 1.70 0.20
CA ALA A 16 5.75 2.68 1.28
C ALA A 16 6.24 4.03 0.76
N GLU A 17 7.19 4.06 -0.19
CA GLU A 17 7.64 5.29 -0.82
C GLU A 17 6.52 5.97 -1.61
N TYR A 18 5.75 5.19 -2.36
CA TYR A 18 4.58 5.67 -3.09
C TYR A 18 3.51 6.26 -2.16
N VAL A 19 3.13 5.54 -1.10
CA VAL A 19 2.17 6.03 -0.09
C VAL A 19 2.71 7.28 0.61
N ASN A 20 3.99 7.31 0.98
CA ASN A 20 4.60 8.51 1.57
C ASN A 20 4.52 9.73 0.63
N ASN A 21 4.57 9.54 -0.69
CA ASN A 21 4.40 10.63 -1.64
C ASN A 21 2.96 11.13 -1.70
N ILE A 22 1.97 10.25 -1.60
CA ILE A 22 0.55 10.63 -1.48
C ILE A 22 0.33 11.43 -0.20
N LEU A 23 0.90 10.96 0.92
CA LEU A 23 0.79 11.60 2.23
C LEU A 23 1.57 12.92 2.36
N LYS A 24 2.28 13.36 1.31
CA LYS A 24 2.82 14.72 1.24
C LYS A 24 1.75 15.74 0.85
N ASP A 25 0.62 15.29 0.32
CA ASP A 25 -0.55 16.15 0.11
C ASP A 25 -1.05 16.65 1.48
N GLU A 26 -1.08 17.97 1.64
CA GLU A 26 -1.37 18.61 2.94
C GLU A 26 -2.82 18.35 3.39
N GLU A 27 -3.78 18.21 2.48
CA GLU A 27 -5.19 17.96 2.82
C GLU A 27 -5.35 16.54 3.37
N ILE A 28 -4.83 15.55 2.66
CA ILE A 28 -4.87 14.13 3.06
C ILE A 28 -4.13 13.93 4.39
N LEU A 29 -2.95 14.56 4.53
CA LEU A 29 -2.16 14.45 5.74
C LEU A 29 -2.87 15.08 6.95
N GLN A 30 -3.60 16.17 6.75
CA GLN A 30 -4.35 16.84 7.80
C GLN A 30 -5.50 15.96 8.32
N GLU A 31 -6.31 15.38 7.42
CA GLU A 31 -7.40 14.48 7.80
C GLU A 31 -6.92 13.26 8.60
N LEU A 32 -5.77 12.69 8.21
CA LEU A 32 -5.16 11.56 8.91
C LEU A 32 -4.56 11.97 10.26
N LYS A 33 -3.95 13.16 10.36
CA LYS A 33 -3.43 13.68 11.63
C LYS A 33 -4.52 13.97 12.65
N GLU A 34 -5.67 14.46 12.21
CA GLU A 34 -6.84 14.65 13.07
C GLU A 34 -7.30 13.31 13.67
N SER A 35 -7.24 12.25 12.87
CA SER A 35 -7.53 10.87 13.30
C SER A 35 -6.47 10.28 14.25
N CYS A 36 -5.27 10.89 14.31
CA CYS A 36 -4.12 10.44 15.10
C CYS A 36 -3.83 11.28 16.34
N GLU A 37 -4.66 12.28 16.68
CA GLU A 37 -4.46 13.11 17.88
C GLU A 37 -3.05 13.74 18.00
N ASN A 38 -2.43 14.06 16.85
CA ASN A 38 -1.03 14.53 16.73
C ASN A 38 0.07 13.53 17.10
N GLU A 39 -0.23 12.23 17.09
CA GLU A 39 0.77 11.18 17.27
C GLU A 39 1.57 10.88 15.99
N ASN A 40 2.73 10.23 16.14
CA ASN A 40 3.56 9.85 15.00
C ASN A 40 2.92 8.70 14.22
N MET A 41 2.64 8.97 12.96
CA MET A 41 2.15 8.01 11.98
C MET A 41 3.28 7.11 11.47
N GLN A 42 2.98 5.83 11.25
CA GLN A 42 3.89 4.84 10.69
C GLN A 42 3.21 4.02 9.60
N LEU A 43 3.99 3.60 8.60
CA LEU A 43 3.55 2.66 7.58
C LEU A 43 4.03 1.26 7.93
N ILE A 44 3.11 0.30 7.95
CA ILE A 44 3.39 -1.10 8.28
C ILE A 44 2.95 -2.00 7.13
N ASN A 45 3.81 -2.94 6.75
CA ASN A 45 3.43 -3.99 5.81
C ASN A 45 2.41 -4.92 6.47
N LYS A 46 1.18 -4.94 5.96
CA LYS A 46 0.13 -5.82 6.46
C LYS A 46 0.07 -7.12 5.68
N ASN A 47 0.15 -7.04 4.35
CA ASN A 47 0.10 -8.22 3.49
C ASN A 47 0.74 -7.96 2.12
N ILE A 48 1.44 -8.95 1.58
CA ILE A 48 1.88 -8.99 0.19
C ILE A 48 1.45 -10.31 -0.39
N SER A 49 0.68 -10.25 -1.47
CA SER A 49 0.14 -11.42 -2.15
C SER A 49 0.28 -11.28 -3.66
N TYR A 50 0.51 -12.41 -4.33
CA TYR A 50 0.51 -12.47 -5.77
C TYR A 50 -0.84 -12.99 -6.24
N ILE A 51 -1.57 -12.18 -7.00
CA ILE A 51 -2.96 -12.44 -7.37
C ILE A 51 -3.21 -12.23 -8.86
N LEU A 52 -4.35 -12.72 -9.34
CA LEU A 52 -4.90 -12.33 -10.63
C LEU A 52 -5.81 -11.11 -10.42
N TYR A 53 -5.40 -9.96 -10.93
CA TYR A 53 -6.14 -8.70 -10.82
C TYR A 53 -6.79 -8.35 -12.16
N ASP A 54 -8.04 -7.88 -12.14
CA ASP A 54 -8.77 -7.46 -13.32
C ASP A 54 -8.99 -5.95 -13.31
N LYS A 55 -8.25 -5.24 -14.16
CA LYS A 55 -8.51 -3.84 -14.46
C LYS A 55 -8.99 -3.76 -15.91
N ASN A 56 -10.30 -3.63 -16.09
CA ASN A 56 -11.02 -3.51 -17.37
C ASN A 56 -11.16 -4.82 -18.19
N GLU A 57 -11.60 -5.91 -17.57
CA GLU A 57 -11.88 -7.22 -18.20
C GLU A 57 -10.64 -7.93 -18.78
N LEU A 58 -9.45 -7.54 -18.33
CA LEU A 58 -8.17 -8.15 -18.69
C LEU A 58 -7.43 -8.57 -17.43
N PHE A 59 -7.61 -9.83 -17.06
CA PHE A 59 -6.91 -10.46 -15.95
C PHE A 59 -5.39 -10.46 -16.16
N LYS A 60 -4.66 -9.83 -15.24
CA LYS A 60 -3.20 -9.81 -15.21
C LYS A 60 -2.72 -10.28 -13.85
N ASN A 61 -1.61 -11.01 -13.84
CA ASN A 61 -0.96 -11.33 -12.58
C ASN A 61 -0.33 -10.05 -12.01
N SER A 62 -0.57 -9.82 -10.73
CA SER A 62 -0.18 -8.60 -10.04
C SER A 62 0.22 -8.89 -8.60
N TYR A 63 1.09 -8.06 -8.06
CA TYR A 63 1.32 -7.99 -6.63
C TYR A 63 0.26 -7.10 -6.01
N LYS A 64 -0.51 -7.64 -5.07
CA LYS A 64 -1.40 -6.88 -4.19
C LYS A 64 -0.68 -6.66 -2.88
N ILE A 65 -0.46 -5.39 -2.53
CA ILE A 65 0.31 -4.96 -1.37
C ILE A 65 -0.60 -4.12 -0.49
N GLU A 66 -0.72 -4.49 0.77
CA GLU A 66 -1.52 -3.76 1.76
C GLU A 66 -0.59 -3.09 2.76
N VAL A 67 -0.59 -1.76 2.75
CA VAL A 67 0.19 -0.90 3.65
C VAL A 67 -0.76 -0.30 4.68
N SER A 68 -0.64 -0.73 5.93
CA SER A 68 -1.38 -0.15 7.06
C SER A 68 -0.79 1.20 7.43
N ILE A 69 -1.65 2.17 7.69
CA ILE A 69 -1.28 3.43 8.33
C ILE A 69 -1.67 3.31 9.80
N GLU A 70 -0.69 3.45 10.68
CA GLU A 70 -0.87 3.26 12.11
C GLU A 70 -0.40 4.45 12.91
N CYS A 71 -1.13 4.73 13.99
CA CYS A 71 -0.77 5.66 15.04
C CYS A 71 -0.74 4.89 16.36
N LYS A 72 0.47 4.77 16.94
CA LYS A 72 0.81 3.82 18.01
C LYS A 72 0.43 2.37 17.68
N MET A 73 -0.67 1.87 18.26
CA MET A 73 -1.19 0.51 18.08
C MET A 73 -2.57 0.52 17.42
N LYS A 74 -3.02 1.67 16.90
CA LYS A 74 -4.30 1.83 16.22
C LYS A 74 -4.03 2.01 14.73
N SER A 75 -4.59 1.12 13.92
CA SER A 75 -4.67 1.33 12.48
C SER A 75 -5.76 2.35 12.18
N ILE A 76 -5.40 3.41 11.46
CA ILE A 76 -6.33 4.47 11.04
C ILE A 76 -6.86 4.25 9.61
N GLY A 77 -6.15 3.42 8.84
CA GLY A 77 -6.54 3.08 7.48
C GLY A 77 -5.47 2.22 6.82
N SER A 78 -5.69 1.88 5.56
CA SER A 78 -4.74 1.09 4.78
C SER A 78 -4.82 1.47 3.30
N TYR A 79 -3.66 1.53 2.66
CA TYR A 79 -3.57 1.58 1.21
C TYR A 79 -3.43 0.16 0.67
N ILE A 80 -4.27 -0.19 -0.31
CA ILE A 80 -4.15 -1.40 -1.10
C ILE A 80 -3.62 -0.99 -2.47
N LEU A 81 -2.41 -1.42 -2.80
CA LEU A 81 -1.74 -1.12 -4.05
C LEU A 81 -1.64 -2.37 -4.91
N TYR A 82 -1.78 -2.17 -6.22
CA TYR A 82 -1.62 -3.21 -7.22
C TYR A 82 -0.46 -2.85 -8.13
N LEU A 83 0.52 -3.75 -8.22
CA LEU A 83 1.68 -3.62 -9.10
C LEU A 83 1.69 -4.74 -10.13
N ASP A 84 2.16 -4.47 -11.35
CA ASP A 84 2.38 -5.52 -12.36
C ASP A 84 3.65 -6.35 -12.04
N LYS A 85 3.93 -7.35 -12.88
CA LYS A 85 5.12 -8.20 -12.71
C LYS A 85 6.44 -7.44 -12.81
N ASP A 86 6.43 -6.32 -13.52
CA ASP A 86 7.58 -5.43 -13.69
C ASP A 86 7.64 -4.37 -12.56
N GLN A 87 6.79 -4.52 -11.53
CA GLN A 87 6.67 -3.66 -10.35
C GLN A 87 6.18 -2.24 -10.66
N ASN A 88 5.48 -2.03 -11.78
CA ASN A 88 4.83 -0.75 -12.07
C ASN A 88 3.48 -0.68 -11.36
N PHE A 89 3.14 0.49 -10.80
CA PHE A 89 1.84 0.73 -10.18
C PHE A 89 0.71 0.69 -11.22
N ILE A 90 -0.30 -0.13 -10.95
CA ILE A 90 -1.50 -0.31 -11.78
C ILE A 90 -2.68 0.42 -11.14
N ASP A 91 -2.88 0.27 -9.82
CA ASP A 91 -4.08 0.74 -9.13
C ASP A 91 -3.85 0.95 -7.63
N GLU A 92 -4.72 1.75 -7.03
CA GLU A 92 -4.71 2.04 -5.60
C GLU A 92 -6.13 2.15 -5.02
N PHE A 93 -6.27 1.76 -3.76
CA PHE A 93 -7.47 1.98 -2.96
C PHE A 93 -7.07 2.40 -1.55
N PHE A 94 -7.72 3.42 -1.03
CA PHE A 94 -7.64 3.78 0.37
C PHE A 94 -8.83 3.22 1.15
N VAL A 95 -8.56 2.51 2.24
CA VAL A 95 -9.57 1.91 3.12
C VAL A 95 -9.45 2.55 4.49
N ILE A 96 -10.52 3.21 4.95
CA ILE A 96 -10.62 3.78 6.30
C ILE A 96 -11.12 2.70 7.25
N ASN A 97 -10.52 2.61 8.44
CA ASN A 97 -10.94 1.68 9.51
C ASN A 97 -11.85 2.35 10.53
#